data_AF-A0A9D9BE60-F1
#
_entry.id   AF-A0A9D9BE60-F1
#
_cell.length_a   1.000
_cell.length_b   1.000
_cell.length_c   1.000
_cell.angle_alpha   90.00
_cell.angle_beta   90.00
_cell.angle_gamma   90.00
#
_symmetry.space_group_name_H-M   'P 1'
#
loop_
_entity.id
_entity.type
_entity.pdbx_description
1 polymer ?
#
loop_
_entity_poly.entity_id
_entity_poly.type
_entity_poly.pdbx_seq_one_letter_code
_entity_poly.pdbx_strand_id
1 'polypeptide(L)'
;MKKLFFAVAFLFASPVLADNDPNRPTDRIAADLGIEEVVFIECFKPVNPEPGKYPTGTQQRANKAILLPCLQKANPAISNDRLDAVMDKYRPEGAFRK
;
A
#
# COMPACT_ATOMS: atom_id res chain seq x y z
N MET A 1 13.25 22.39 -44.70
CA MET A 1 13.63 21.27 -43.82
C MET A 1 13.78 21.79 -42.40
N LYS A 2 12.85 21.53 -41.48
CA LYS A 2 12.91 22.01 -40.09
C LYS A 2 12.75 20.81 -39.17
N LYS A 3 13.88 20.33 -38.63
CA LYS A 3 13.94 19.19 -37.72
C LYS A 3 13.39 19.65 -36.36
N LEU A 4 12.24 19.13 -35.98
CA LEU A 4 11.67 19.35 -34.65
C LEU A 4 12.34 18.36 -33.69
N PHE A 5 13.14 18.87 -32.77
CA PHE A 5 13.70 18.08 -31.67
C PHE A 5 12.62 17.95 -30.59
N PHE A 6 12.08 16.75 -30.42
CA PHE A 6 11.25 16.41 -29.25
C PHE A 6 12.19 16.12 -28.08
N ALA A 7 12.27 17.04 -27.12
CA ALA A 7 12.87 16.78 -25.82
C ALA A 7 11.84 16.05 -24.96
N VAL A 8 12.04 14.75 -24.73
CA VAL A 8 11.27 13.98 -23.75
C VAL A 8 11.87 14.25 -22.37
N ALA A 9 11.15 15.01 -21.56
CA ALA A 9 11.47 15.20 -20.15
C ALA A 9 11.05 13.94 -19.39
N PHE A 10 12.01 13.13 -18.96
CA PHE A 10 11.77 12.08 -17.97
C PHE A 10 11.60 12.74 -16.59
N LEU A 11 10.36 12.81 -16.12
CA LEU A 11 10.06 13.12 -14.73
C LEU A 11 10.45 11.91 -13.88
N PHE A 12 11.61 12.00 -13.23
CA PHE A 12 11.96 11.08 -12.14
C PHE A 12 11.02 11.35 -10.97
N ALA A 13 9.97 10.53 -10.84
CA ALA A 13 9.19 10.48 -9.62
C ALA A 13 10.11 9.98 -8.50
N SER A 14 10.43 10.85 -7.55
CA SER A 14 11.16 10.47 -6.34
C SER A 14 10.40 9.36 -5.62
N PRO A 15 11.06 8.31 -5.11
CA PRO A 15 10.41 7.39 -4.21
C PRO A 15 10.08 8.17 -2.94
N VAL A 16 8.81 8.52 -2.78
CA VAL A 16 8.28 8.91 -1.48
C VAL A 16 8.52 7.70 -0.60
N LEU A 17 9.49 7.82 0.32
CA LEU A 17 9.78 6.85 1.35
C LEU A 17 8.46 6.42 1.97
N ALA A 18 8.13 5.14 1.82
CA ALA A 18 6.98 4.53 2.46
C ALA A 18 6.95 4.98 3.93
N ASP A 19 5.79 5.44 4.38
CA ASP A 19 5.53 5.79 5.77
C ASP A 19 5.99 4.64 6.65
N ASN A 20 7.16 4.81 7.26
CA ASN A 20 7.67 3.98 8.34
C ASN A 20 6.84 4.33 9.58
N ASP A 21 5.52 4.18 9.51
CA ASP A 21 4.63 4.38 10.66
C ASP A 21 5.05 3.33 11.70
N PRO A 22 5.84 3.72 12.73
CA PRO A 22 6.40 2.75 13.66
C PRO A 22 5.32 2.16 14.57
N ASN A 23 4.07 2.60 14.42
CA ASN A 23 2.94 2.20 15.25
C ASN A 23 2.08 1.09 14.65
N ARG A 24 2.36 0.62 13.42
CA ARG A 24 1.56 -0.46 12.83
C ARG A 24 2.16 -1.83 13.18
N PRO A 25 1.45 -2.69 13.95
CA PRO A 25 1.99 -3.99 14.36
C PRO A 25 2.00 -4.96 13.16
N THR A 26 3.10 -4.94 12.39
CA THR A 26 3.29 -5.70 11.15
C THR A 26 3.22 -7.21 11.38
N ASP A 27 3.76 -7.68 12.50
CA ASP A 27 3.68 -9.05 12.99
C ASP A 27 2.22 -9.53 13.10
N ARG A 28 1.37 -8.74 13.75
CA ARG A 28 -0.05 -9.09 13.99
C ARG A 28 -0.89 -8.99 12.72
N ILE A 29 -0.60 -8.01 11.87
CA ILE A 29 -1.27 -7.88 10.56
C ILE A 29 -0.95 -9.08 9.69
N ALA A 30 0.32 -9.45 9.58
CA ALA A 30 0.76 -10.60 8.80
C ALA A 30 0.15 -11.91 9.31
N ALA A 31 0.13 -12.11 10.64
CA ALA A 31 -0.52 -13.26 11.26
C ALA A 31 -2.01 -13.36 10.92
N ASP A 32 -2.78 -12.28 11.02
CA ASP A 32 -4.21 -12.27 10.68
C ASP A 32 -4.48 -12.47 9.17
N LEU A 33 -3.53 -12.07 8.31
CA LEU A 33 -3.56 -12.34 6.88
C LEU A 33 -3.07 -13.76 6.53
N GLY A 34 -2.45 -14.47 7.48
CA GLY A 34 -1.89 -15.80 7.28
C GLY A 34 -0.72 -15.78 6.28
N ILE A 35 0.21 -14.84 6.47
CA ILE A 35 1.47 -14.73 5.73
C ILE A 35 2.63 -14.44 6.70
N GLU A 36 3.86 -14.65 6.24
CA GLU A 36 5.05 -14.23 6.97
C GLU A 36 5.16 -12.70 7.07
N GLU A 37 5.62 -12.19 8.20
CA GLU A 37 5.77 -10.73 8.43
C GLU A 37 6.66 -10.06 7.38
N VAL A 38 7.77 -10.72 7.01
CA VAL A 38 8.69 -10.20 5.99
C VAL A 38 8.00 -9.98 4.64
N VAL A 39 7.06 -10.87 4.27
CA VAL A 39 6.28 -10.72 3.03
C VAL A 39 5.37 -9.50 3.10
N PHE A 40 4.72 -9.28 4.25
CA PHE A 40 3.88 -8.10 4.44
C PHE A 40 4.70 -6.81 4.27
N ILE A 41 5.86 -6.73 4.95
CA ILE A 41 6.76 -5.57 4.88
C ILE A 41 7.21 -5.33 3.43
N GLU A 42 7.64 -6.38 2.73
CA GLU A 42 8.08 -6.27 1.33
C GLU A 42 6.97 -5.81 0.38
N CYS A 43 5.77 -6.37 0.52
CA CYS A 43 4.62 -5.96 -0.27
C CYS A 43 4.16 -4.53 0.03
N PHE A 44 4.45 -4.02 1.24
CA PHE A 44 4.06 -2.67 1.66
C PHE A 44 5.05 -1.59 1.22
N LYS A 45 6.34 -1.91 1.00
CA LYS A 45 7.37 -0.96 0.53
C LYS A 45 6.98 -0.06 -0.67
N PRO A 46 6.30 -0.55 -1.73
CA PRO A 46 5.90 0.28 -2.86
C PRO A 46 4.59 1.04 -2.65
N VAL A 47 3.91 0.86 -1.51
CA VAL A 47 2.65 1.54 -1.20
C VAL A 47 2.96 2.97 -0.73
N ASN A 48 2.12 3.93 -1.13
CA ASN A 48 2.24 5.33 -0.72
C ASN A 48 1.10 5.71 0.24
N PRO A 49 1.15 5.27 1.51
CA PRO A 49 0.13 5.60 2.50
C PRO A 49 0.07 7.12 2.76
N GLU A 50 -1.12 7.61 3.10
CA GLU A 50 -1.34 9.03 3.43
C GLU A 50 -0.73 9.38 4.79
N PRO A 51 0.24 10.31 4.86
CA PRO A 51 0.86 10.72 6.13
C PRO A 51 -0.14 11.27 7.15
N GLY A 52 -1.20 11.93 6.68
CA GLY A 52 -2.27 12.43 7.54
C GLY A 52 -3.17 11.33 8.13
N LYS A 53 -2.91 10.06 7.83
CA LYS A 53 -3.69 8.88 8.26
C LYS A 53 -5.15 8.85 7.80
N TYR A 54 -5.54 9.74 6.91
CA TYR A 54 -6.88 9.82 6.30
C TYR A 54 -6.79 9.85 4.76
N PRO A 55 -6.32 8.76 4.11
CA PRO A 55 -6.26 8.67 2.66
C PRO A 55 -7.64 8.83 2.03
N THR A 56 -7.68 9.56 0.91
CA THR A 56 -8.87 9.63 0.05
C THR A 56 -9.23 8.23 -0.48
N GLY A 57 -10.49 8.01 -0.84
CA GLY A 57 -10.91 6.72 -1.43
C GLY A 57 -10.12 6.35 -2.70
N THR A 58 -9.70 7.34 -3.49
CA THR A 58 -8.85 7.14 -4.68
C THR A 58 -7.46 6.63 -4.28
N GLN A 59 -6.83 7.23 -3.28
CA GLN A 59 -5.51 6.81 -2.79
C GLN A 59 -5.58 5.42 -2.15
N GLN A 60 -6.64 5.11 -1.40
CA GLN A 60 -6.86 3.77 -0.85
C GLN A 60 -6.92 2.72 -1.97
N ARG A 61 -7.68 2.97 -3.04
CA ARG A 61 -7.75 2.05 -4.19
C ARG A 61 -6.41 1.91 -4.90
N ALA A 62 -5.68 3.01 -5.11
CA ALA A 62 -4.37 2.99 -5.75
C ALA A 62 -3.35 2.16 -4.94
N ASN A 63 -3.32 2.36 -3.62
CA ASN A 63 -2.47 1.60 -2.72
C ASN A 63 -2.86 0.11 -2.70
N LYS A 64 -4.15 -0.21 -2.67
CA LYS A 64 -4.64 -1.59 -2.72
C LYS A 64 -4.34 -2.29 -4.04
N ALA A 65 -4.37 -1.58 -5.16
CA ALA A 65 -4.03 -2.13 -6.48
C ALA A 65 -2.57 -2.62 -6.57
N ILE A 66 -1.69 -2.08 -5.71
CA ILE A 66 -0.29 -2.51 -5.58
C ILE A 66 -0.18 -3.63 -4.53
N LEU A 67 -0.76 -3.41 -3.35
CA LEU A 67 -0.59 -4.27 -2.19
C LEU A 67 -1.26 -5.64 -2.37
N LEU A 68 -2.52 -5.66 -2.81
CA LEU A 68 -3.34 -6.89 -2.82
C LEU A 68 -2.75 -7.98 -3.74
N PRO A 69 -2.34 -7.70 -4.99
CA PRO A 69 -1.73 -8.73 -5.85
C PRO A 69 -0.41 -9.27 -5.28
N CYS A 70 0.35 -8.45 -4.54
CA CYS A 70 1.58 -8.91 -3.91
C CYS A 70 1.28 -9.91 -2.78
N LEU A 71 0.35 -9.56 -1.88
CA LEU A 71 -0.06 -10.42 -0.77
C LEU A 71 -0.70 -11.73 -1.27
N GLN A 72 -1.48 -11.67 -2.36
CA GLN A 72 -2.12 -12.84 -2.96
C GLN A 72 -1.13 -13.86 -3.54
N LYS A 73 0.11 -13.46 -3.87
CA LYS A 73 1.16 -14.42 -4.25
C LYS A 73 1.58 -15.32 -3.09
N ALA A 74 1.50 -14.82 -1.86
CA ALA A 74 1.81 -15.58 -0.66
C ALA A 74 0.57 -16.30 -0.11
N ASN A 75 -0.60 -15.66 -0.17
CA ASN A 75 -1.87 -16.27 0.22
C ASN A 75 -3.01 -15.85 -0.72
N PRO A 76 -3.37 -16.67 -1.73
CA PRO A 76 -4.42 -16.36 -2.70
C PRO A 76 -5.81 -16.14 -2.08
N ALA A 77 -6.05 -16.59 -0.85
CA ALA A 77 -7.32 -16.41 -0.14
C ALA A 77 -7.47 -15.01 0.48
N ILE A 78 -6.47 -14.13 0.38
CA ILE A 78 -6.60 -12.73 0.81
C ILE A 78 -7.50 -11.99 -0.19
N SER A 79 -8.71 -11.66 0.25
CA SER A 79 -9.64 -10.80 -0.48
C SER A 79 -9.42 -9.32 -0.11
N ASN A 80 -9.97 -8.41 -0.92
CA ASN A 80 -9.99 -6.98 -0.57
C ASN A 80 -10.66 -6.76 0.78
N ASP A 81 -11.82 -7.37 1.02
CA ASP A 81 -12.57 -7.19 2.26
C ASP A 81 -11.82 -7.72 3.48
N ARG A 82 -11.08 -8.83 3.32
CA ARG A 82 -10.22 -9.36 4.38
C ARG A 82 -9.06 -8.42 4.67
N LEU A 83 -8.41 -7.89 3.63
CA LEU A 83 -7.34 -6.91 3.79
C LEU A 83 -7.84 -5.65 4.51
N ASP A 84 -8.99 -5.11 4.09
CA ASP A 84 -9.59 -3.94 4.72
C ASP A 84 -9.92 -4.19 6.18
N ALA A 85 -10.57 -5.32 6.50
CA ALA A 85 -10.92 -5.67 7.88
C ALA A 85 -9.70 -5.79 8.80
N VAL A 86 -8.62 -6.44 8.32
CA VAL A 86 -7.38 -6.59 9.11
C VAL A 86 -6.69 -5.24 9.26
N MET A 87 -6.55 -4.47 8.17
CA MET A 87 -5.88 -3.17 8.25
C MET A 87 -6.62 -2.23 9.20
N ASP A 88 -7.95 -2.15 9.12
CA ASP A 88 -8.80 -1.32 9.97
C ASP A 88 -8.75 -1.75 11.45
N LYS A 89 -8.66 -3.05 11.75
CA LYS A 89 -8.49 -3.58 13.12
C LYS A 89 -7.26 -3.00 13.82
N TYR A 90 -6.19 -2.70 13.08
CA TYR A 90 -4.93 -2.19 13.61
C TYR A 90 -4.69 -0.70 13.33
N ARG A 91 -5.71 0.04 12.88
CA ARG A 91 -5.63 1.52 12.81
C ARG A 91 -5.99 2.13 14.16
N PRO A 92 -5.14 2.98 14.76
CA PRO A 92 -5.50 3.73 15.96
C PRO A 92 -6.75 4.62 15.76
N GLU A 93 -6.98 5.09 14.54
CA GLU A 93 -8.09 5.97 14.18
C GLU A 93 -9.42 5.20 13.96
N GLY A 94 -9.37 3.86 13.97
CA GLY A 94 -10.48 2.99 13.62
C GLY A 94 -10.70 2.85 12.11
N ALA A 95 -11.73 2.09 11.74
CA ALA A 95 -12.09 1.84 10.35
C ALA A 95 -12.45 3.13 9.60
N PHE A 96 -12.06 3.23 8.33
CA PHE A 96 -12.59 4.29 7.48
C PHE A 96 -14.10 4.11 7.35
N ARG A 97 -14.86 5.11 7.83
CA ARG A 97 -16.33 5.07 7.71
C ARG A 97 -16.70 4.93 6.23
N LYS A 98 -17.51 3.91 5.94
CA LYS A 98 -18.09 3.64 4.62
C LYS A 98 -19.05 4.74 4.20
#